data_AF-A0A8H8M8L4-F1
#
_entry.id   AF-A0A8H8M8L4-F1
#
_cell.length_a   1.000
_cell.length_b   1.000
_cell.length_c   1.000
_cell.angle_alpha   90.00
_cell.angle_beta   90.00
_cell.angle_gamma   90.00
#
_symmetry.space_group_name_H-M   'P 1'
#
loop_
_entity.id
_entity.type
_entity.pdbx_description
1 polymer ?
#
loop_
_entity_poly.entity_id
_entity_poly.type
_entity_poly.pdbx_seq_one_letter_code
_entity_poly.pdbx_strand_id
1 'polypeptide(L)'
;MHSAILRAPRAVPSSLLRTYATAPSGKGGGRPDPTPADPRNDIIRRTLYPVERSHTIVSGDRASPTGVHRQDVGAALERAIPSAEAHETIERAWQLHKREQREKRAEELKRKYESMVKAIELLKTLDPVSYAEATRGVDSRRLSEAERERMKEMKRAARKKAESRIEGLFPREMRIPTDTPRRDGWNHGWTAP
;
A
#
# COMPACT_ATOMS: atom_id res chain seq x y z
N MET A 1 22.04 17.77 42.47
CA MET A 1 21.34 16.84 41.55
C MET A 1 19.87 17.21 41.62
N HIS A 2 19.29 17.98 40.71
CA HIS A 2 18.95 17.59 39.35
C HIS A 2 18.87 18.84 38.45
N SER A 3 19.62 18.83 37.34
CA SER A 3 19.56 19.87 36.31
C SER A 3 18.33 19.64 35.43
N ALA A 4 17.44 20.63 35.36
CA ALA A 4 16.31 20.64 34.43
C ALA A 4 16.82 21.01 33.02
N ILE A 5 16.74 20.06 32.09
CA ILE A 5 17.06 20.28 30.67
C ILE A 5 15.85 20.95 30.02
N LEU A 6 15.90 22.28 29.90
CA LEU A 6 14.96 23.06 29.10
C LEU A 6 15.20 22.78 27.61
N ARG A 7 14.31 21.99 27.00
CA ARG A 7 14.34 21.70 25.56
C ARG A 7 13.63 22.83 24.81
N ALA A 8 14.42 23.66 24.13
CA ALA A 8 13.93 24.71 23.23
C ALA A 8 13.07 24.12 22.08
N PRO A 9 12.03 24.83 21.60
CA PRO A 9 11.24 24.38 20.46
C PRO A 9 12.10 24.46 19.18
N ARG A 10 12.24 23.32 18.49
CA ARG A 10 12.87 23.25 17.17
C ARG A 10 12.05 24.08 16.18
N ALA A 11 12.67 25.10 15.59
CA ALA A 11 12.12 25.80 14.44
C ALA A 11 11.94 24.81 13.28
N VAL A 12 10.71 24.70 12.78
CA VAL A 12 10.40 23.98 11.53
C VAL A 12 10.96 24.80 10.36
N PRO A 13 11.76 24.20 9.46
CA PRO A 13 12.21 24.91 8.28
C PRO A 13 11.00 25.25 7.42
N SER A 14 10.86 26.55 7.13
CA SER A 14 9.89 27.11 6.18
C SER A 14 9.84 26.24 4.94
N SER A 15 8.67 25.62 4.71
CA SER A 15 8.42 24.72 3.60
C SER A 15 8.80 25.40 2.29
N LEU A 16 9.63 24.70 1.51
CA LEU A 16 9.88 24.95 0.10
C LEU A 16 8.55 25.28 -0.60
N LEU A 17 8.35 26.56 -0.90
CA LEU A 17 7.30 27.03 -1.81
C LEU A 17 7.57 26.37 -3.16
N ARG A 18 6.86 25.28 -3.42
CA ARG A 18 6.91 24.58 -4.70
C ARG A 18 6.13 25.42 -5.71
N THR A 19 6.83 26.34 -6.36
CA THR A 19 6.30 27.15 -7.45
C THR A 19 6.08 26.24 -8.66
N TYR A 20 4.83 26.12 -9.11
CA TYR A 20 4.49 25.45 -10.36
C TYR A 20 4.49 26.47 -11.50
N ALA A 21 5.12 26.07 -12.60
CA ALA A 21 5.04 26.61 -13.96
C ALA A 21 5.45 28.09 -14.17
N THR A 22 6.65 28.28 -14.70
CA THR A 22 7.09 29.52 -15.36
C THR A 22 6.32 29.72 -16.66
N ALA A 23 5.54 30.79 -16.76
CA ALA A 23 4.96 31.29 -18.01
C ALA A 23 6.05 31.93 -18.89
N PRO A 24 5.91 31.92 -20.23
CA PRO A 24 6.90 32.51 -21.12
C PRO A 24 6.90 34.03 -21.00
N SER A 25 8.12 34.58 -20.96
CA SER A 25 8.45 36.00 -20.97
C SER A 25 7.79 36.74 -22.14
N GLY A 26 6.69 37.44 -21.88
CA GLY A 26 6.10 38.45 -22.75
C GLY A 26 6.11 39.82 -22.05
N LYS A 27 6.87 40.77 -22.61
CA LYS A 27 7.01 42.16 -22.16
C LYS A 27 5.65 42.86 -22.06
N GLY A 28 5.28 43.33 -20.87
CA GLY A 28 4.13 44.20 -20.66
C GLY A 28 3.65 44.15 -19.21
N GLY A 29 4.06 45.13 -18.41
CA GLY A 29 3.64 45.28 -17.02
C GLY A 29 2.15 45.61 -16.93
N GLY A 30 1.34 44.59 -16.70
CA GLY A 30 -0.05 44.68 -16.28
C GLY A 30 -0.41 43.35 -15.65
N ARG A 31 -0.97 43.36 -14.44
CA ARG A 31 -1.63 42.14 -13.93
C ARG A 31 -2.65 41.74 -15.01
N PRO A 32 -2.57 40.53 -15.59
CA PRO A 32 -3.61 40.11 -16.51
C PRO A 32 -4.93 40.20 -15.74
N ASP A 33 -5.92 40.86 -16.34
CA ASP A 33 -7.29 40.88 -15.81
C ASP A 33 -7.68 39.45 -15.42
N PRO A 34 -8.41 39.26 -14.30
CA PRO A 34 -8.79 37.93 -13.86
C PRO A 34 -9.69 37.34 -14.94
N THR A 35 -9.09 36.58 -15.85
CA THR A 35 -9.81 35.70 -16.77
C THR A 35 -10.80 34.92 -15.92
N PRO A 36 -12.09 34.86 -16.30
CA PRO A 36 -13.10 34.19 -15.50
C PRO A 36 -12.59 32.78 -15.25
N ALA A 37 -12.53 32.40 -13.97
CA ALA A 37 -12.03 31.10 -13.58
C ALA A 37 -12.77 30.04 -14.41
N ASP A 38 -12.01 29.16 -15.07
CA ASP A 38 -12.59 28.07 -15.86
C ASP A 38 -13.66 27.37 -15.01
N PRO A 39 -14.91 27.25 -15.49
CA PRO A 39 -15.98 26.61 -14.74
C PRO A 39 -15.62 25.20 -14.28
N ARG A 40 -14.71 24.49 -14.99
CA ARG A 40 -14.17 23.19 -14.55
C ARG A 40 -13.36 23.31 -13.27
N ASN A 41 -12.53 24.33 -13.14
CA ASN A 41 -11.76 24.57 -11.92
C ASN A 41 -12.67 24.91 -10.75
N ASP A 42 -13.78 25.61 -10.99
CA ASP A 42 -14.77 25.92 -9.96
C ASP A 42 -15.63 24.72 -9.58
N ILE A 43 -15.97 23.85 -10.53
CA ILE A 43 -16.59 22.55 -10.25
C ILE A 43 -15.63 21.70 -9.43
N ILE A 44 -14.36 21.57 -9.83
CA ILE A 44 -13.33 20.82 -9.07
C ILE A 44 -13.19 21.40 -7.66
N ARG A 45 -13.09 22.73 -7.52
CA ARG A 45 -13.05 23.38 -6.20
C ARG A 45 -14.29 23.09 -5.37
N ARG A 46 -15.48 23.18 -5.93
CA ARG A 46 -16.74 22.88 -5.22
C ARG A 46 -16.86 21.41 -4.84
N THR A 47 -16.35 20.48 -5.65
CA THR A 47 -16.36 19.04 -5.35
C THR A 47 -15.35 18.65 -4.26
N LEU A 48 -14.16 19.24 -4.27
CA LEU A 48 -13.12 19.00 -3.26
C LEU A 48 -13.38 19.78 -1.95
N TYR A 49 -13.96 20.97 -2.08
CA TYR A 49 -14.25 21.91 -1.00
C TYR A 49 -15.70 22.42 -1.12
N PRO A 50 -16.69 21.63 -0.72
CA PRO A 50 -18.08 22.08 -0.68
C PRO A 50 -18.23 23.35 0.17
N VAL A 51 -18.98 24.34 -0.37
CA VAL A 51 -19.11 25.72 0.14
C VAL A 51 -19.79 25.79 1.51
N GLU A 52 -20.57 24.77 1.90
CA GLU A 52 -21.24 24.72 3.20
C GLU A 52 -20.28 24.65 4.40
N ARG A 53 -18.98 24.49 4.15
CA ARG A 53 -17.95 24.52 5.20
C ARG A 53 -17.72 25.89 5.84
N SER A 54 -18.22 27.02 5.31
CA SER A 54 -17.71 28.35 5.72
C SER A 54 -18.66 29.32 6.40
N HIS A 55 -19.95 29.02 6.61
CA HIS A 55 -20.88 30.02 7.18
C HIS A 55 -21.41 29.71 8.59
N THR A 56 -21.12 28.53 9.14
CA THR A 56 -21.56 28.12 10.48
C THR A 56 -20.48 27.30 11.20
N ILE A 57 -19.24 27.78 11.23
CA ILE A 57 -18.21 27.25 12.15
C ILE A 57 -18.20 28.12 13.41
N VAL A 58 -19.12 27.84 14.34
CA VAL A 58 -19.04 28.28 15.75
C VAL A 58 -19.00 27.10 16.72
N SER A 59 -19.10 25.85 16.25
CA SER A 59 -19.10 24.69 17.17
C SER A 59 -18.28 23.52 16.62
N GLY A 60 -17.09 23.33 17.20
CA GLY A 60 -16.52 22.03 17.58
C GLY A 60 -16.04 21.04 16.51
N ASP A 61 -16.75 20.83 15.41
CA ASP A 61 -16.57 19.63 14.60
C ASP A 61 -15.68 19.88 13.39
N ARG A 62 -14.37 19.75 13.63
CA ARG A 62 -13.32 19.86 12.62
C ARG A 62 -13.27 18.63 11.72
N ALA A 63 -14.20 18.50 10.77
CA ALA A 63 -14.02 17.59 9.65
C ALA A 63 -13.00 18.21 8.66
N SER A 64 -11.81 17.59 8.58
CA SER A 64 -10.72 18.00 7.69
C SER A 64 -11.19 18.24 6.26
N PRO A 65 -10.60 19.22 5.53
CA PRO A 65 -11.00 19.54 4.17
C PRO A 65 -10.75 18.41 3.15
N THR A 66 -10.03 17.35 3.54
CA THR A 66 -9.79 16.12 2.76
C THR A 66 -10.74 14.97 3.08
N GLY A 67 -11.67 15.13 4.02
CA GLY A 67 -12.71 14.15 4.32
C GLY A 67 -13.96 14.37 3.47
N VAL A 68 -14.60 13.27 3.05
CA VAL A 68 -15.93 13.29 2.44
C VAL A 68 -16.91 13.80 3.50
N HIS A 69 -17.16 15.11 3.52
CA HIS A 69 -18.21 15.70 4.34
C HIS A 69 -19.54 15.23 3.74
N ARG A 70 -20.18 14.25 4.39
CA ARG A 70 -21.56 13.89 4.07
C ARG A 70 -22.45 14.45 5.18
N GLN A 71 -23.47 15.21 4.79
CA GLN A 71 -24.45 15.78 5.72
C GLN A 71 -25.26 14.68 6.45
N ASP A 72 -25.34 13.48 5.86
CA ASP A 72 -26.07 12.34 6.39
C ASP A 72 -25.29 11.51 7.43
N VAL A 73 -24.01 11.81 7.70
CA VAL A 73 -23.20 11.01 8.63
C VAL A 73 -23.79 10.99 10.03
N GLY A 74 -24.21 12.14 10.57
CA GLY A 74 -24.78 12.21 11.92
C GLY A 74 -26.05 11.35 12.05
N ALA A 75 -27.02 11.56 11.17
CA ALA A 75 -28.25 10.78 11.12
C ALA A 75 -28.02 9.28 10.83
N ALA A 76 -26.99 8.95 10.04
CA ALA A 76 -26.61 7.56 9.78
C ALA A 76 -25.94 6.90 10.99
N LEU A 77 -25.09 7.63 11.72
CA LEU A 77 -24.45 7.16 12.95
C LEU A 77 -25.49 6.93 14.04
N GLU A 78 -26.43 7.85 14.24
CA GLU A 78 -27.54 7.68 15.20
C GLU A 78 -28.42 6.47 14.85
N ARG A 79 -28.64 6.18 13.56
CA ARG A 79 -29.38 4.99 13.12
C ARG A 79 -28.59 3.69 13.32
N ALA A 80 -27.28 3.72 13.06
CA ALA A 80 -26.44 2.52 13.08
C ALA A 80 -25.93 2.15 14.48
N ILE A 81 -25.77 3.14 15.36
CA ILE A 81 -25.20 2.98 16.69
C ILE A 81 -26.28 3.27 17.74
N PRO A 82 -26.75 2.25 18.47
CA PRO A 82 -27.80 2.44 19.48
C PRO A 82 -27.37 3.31 20.66
N SER A 83 -26.10 3.21 21.08
CA SER A 83 -25.51 3.97 22.19
C SER A 83 -23.98 4.07 22.09
N ALA A 84 -23.39 5.05 22.78
CA ALA A 84 -21.94 5.20 22.88
C ALA A 84 -21.26 3.97 23.49
N GLU A 85 -21.87 3.38 24.52
CA GLU A 85 -21.37 2.15 25.17
C GLU A 85 -21.36 0.96 24.21
N ALA A 86 -22.39 0.84 23.35
CA ALA A 86 -22.46 -0.21 22.34
C ALA A 86 -21.33 -0.03 21.30
N HIS A 87 -21.07 1.20 20.88
CA HIS A 87 -19.96 1.52 19.99
C HIS A 87 -18.60 1.11 20.59
N GLU A 88 -18.32 1.52 21.83
CA GLU A 88 -17.07 1.17 22.53
C GLU A 88 -16.90 -0.34 22.71
N THR A 89 -18.01 -1.05 22.96
CA THR A 89 -17.98 -2.50 23.13
C THR A 89 -17.71 -3.21 21.82
N ILE A 90 -18.38 -2.80 20.73
CA ILE A 90 -18.13 -3.34 19.38
C ILE A 90 -16.68 -3.08 18.98
N GLU A 91 -16.17 -1.87 19.20
CA GLU A 91 -14.80 -1.52 18.83
C GLU A 91 -13.77 -2.33 19.64
N ARG A 92 -13.95 -2.45 20.96
CA ARG A 92 -13.07 -3.30 21.79
C ARG A 92 -13.11 -4.76 21.35
N ALA A 93 -14.29 -5.31 21.10
CA ALA A 93 -14.46 -6.68 20.61
C ALA A 93 -13.77 -6.88 19.25
N TRP A 94 -13.89 -5.91 18.34
CA TRP A 94 -13.25 -5.95 17.03
C TRP A 94 -11.72 -5.87 17.11
N GLN A 95 -11.19 -5.02 17.99
CA GLN A 95 -9.75 -4.94 18.23
C GLN A 95 -9.19 -6.24 18.84
N LEU A 96 -9.93 -6.84 19.79
CA LEU A 96 -9.60 -8.15 20.34
C LEU A 96 -9.58 -9.22 19.24
N HIS A 97 -10.63 -9.28 18.42
CA HIS A 97 -10.71 -10.21 17.30
C HIS A 97 -9.55 -10.05 16.29
N LYS A 98 -9.20 -8.80 15.93
CA LYS A 98 -8.04 -8.51 15.09
C LYS A 98 -6.72 -8.98 15.72
N ARG A 99 -6.58 -8.85 17.04
CA ARG A 99 -5.41 -9.34 17.79
C ARG A 99 -5.34 -10.87 17.69
N GLU A 100 -6.43 -11.56 17.99
CA GLU A 100 -6.50 -13.02 17.89
C GLU A 100 -6.19 -13.51 16.46
N GLN A 101 -6.71 -12.84 15.42
CA GLN A 101 -6.39 -13.18 14.03
C GLN A 101 -4.91 -12.98 13.70
N ARG A 102 -4.24 -11.99 14.29
CA ARG A 102 -2.79 -11.78 14.11
C ARG A 102 -1.99 -12.86 14.83
N GLU A 103 -2.38 -13.19 16.06
CA GLU A 103 -1.74 -14.24 16.87
C GLU A 103 -1.86 -15.61 16.18
N LYS A 104 -3.06 -15.99 15.73
CA LYS A 104 -3.29 -17.23 14.96
C LYS A 104 -2.40 -17.31 13.71
N ARG A 105 -2.34 -16.23 12.91
CA ARG A 105 -1.45 -16.19 11.73
C ARG A 105 0.03 -16.29 12.09
N ALA A 106 0.45 -15.65 13.18
CA ALA A 106 1.83 -15.72 13.65
C ALA A 106 2.19 -17.13 14.15
N GLU A 107 1.28 -17.79 14.87
CA GLU A 107 1.45 -19.18 15.33
C GLU A 107 1.55 -20.15 14.16
N GLU A 108 0.68 -20.02 13.14
CA GLU A 108 0.77 -20.83 11.94
C GLU A 108 2.09 -20.62 11.19
N LEU A 109 2.53 -19.36 11.05
CA LEU A 109 3.82 -19.04 10.43
C LEU A 109 4.98 -19.65 11.22
N LYS A 110 4.94 -19.57 12.56
CA LYS A 110 5.92 -20.19 13.45
C LYS A 110 5.96 -21.70 13.26
N ARG A 111 4.82 -22.39 13.23
CA ARG A 111 4.74 -23.84 13.00
C ARG A 111 5.34 -24.23 11.64
N LYS A 112 5.00 -23.49 10.58
CA LYS A 112 5.55 -23.73 9.22
C LYS A 112 7.07 -23.52 9.20
N TYR A 113 7.55 -22.48 9.87
CA TYR A 113 8.98 -22.19 9.98
C TYR A 113 9.73 -23.28 10.75
N GLU A 114 9.22 -23.70 11.92
CA GLU A 114 9.82 -24.79 12.71
C GLU A 114 9.88 -26.09 11.92
N SER A 115 8.82 -26.42 11.17
CA SER A 115 8.81 -27.59 10.28
C SER A 115 9.86 -27.47 9.17
N MET A 116 10.03 -26.28 8.60
CA MET A 116 11.02 -26.01 7.56
C MET A 116 12.45 -26.15 8.09
N VAL A 117 12.74 -25.60 9.27
CA VAL A 117 14.05 -25.72 9.92
C VAL A 117 14.39 -27.19 10.17
N LYS A 118 13.47 -27.95 10.75
CA LYS A 118 13.66 -29.40 10.99
C LYS A 118 13.96 -30.16 9.70
N ALA A 119 13.25 -29.84 8.60
CA ALA A 119 13.48 -30.49 7.31
C ALA A 119 14.87 -30.15 6.74
N ILE A 120 15.30 -28.90 6.84
CA ILE A 120 16.63 -28.46 6.38
C ILE A 120 17.76 -29.08 7.22
N GLU A 121 17.58 -29.17 8.55
CA GLU A 121 18.54 -29.84 9.45
C GLU A 121 18.70 -31.32 9.10
N LEU A 122 17.59 -32.00 8.80
CA LEU A 122 17.60 -33.38 8.34
C LEU A 122 18.23 -33.52 6.95
N LEU A 123 17.96 -32.60 6.02
CA LEU A 123 18.59 -32.62 4.70
C LEU A 123 20.12 -32.47 4.80
N LYS A 124 20.59 -31.62 5.72
CA LYS A 124 22.03 -31.41 5.97
C LYS A 124 22.76 -32.69 6.38
N THR A 125 22.09 -33.61 7.10
CA THR A 125 22.70 -34.86 7.53
C THR A 125 22.63 -35.95 6.46
N LEU A 126 21.57 -35.98 5.66
CA LEU A 126 21.37 -36.99 4.63
C LEU A 126 22.10 -36.69 3.32
N ASP A 127 22.00 -35.46 2.81
CA ASP A 127 22.58 -35.05 1.54
C ASP A 127 23.12 -33.61 1.58
N PRO A 128 24.44 -33.44 1.75
CA PRO A 128 25.05 -32.12 1.80
C PRO A 128 24.98 -31.36 0.46
N VAL A 129 24.85 -32.06 -0.68
CA VAL A 129 24.75 -31.42 -2.01
C VAL A 129 23.39 -30.76 -2.15
N SER A 130 22.30 -31.50 -1.93
CA SER A 130 20.94 -30.94 -1.95
C SER A 130 20.75 -29.84 -0.90
N TYR A 131 21.39 -29.95 0.26
CA TYR A 131 21.38 -28.89 1.27
C TYR A 131 22.02 -27.59 0.77
N ALA A 132 23.18 -27.69 0.09
CA ALA A 132 23.86 -26.52 -0.46
C ALA A 132 23.02 -25.82 -1.54
N GLU A 133 22.32 -26.59 -2.37
CA GLU A 133 21.40 -26.04 -3.37
C GLU A 133 20.16 -25.39 -2.75
N ALA A 134 19.53 -26.04 -1.76
CA ALA A 134 18.32 -25.54 -1.12
C ALA A 134 18.57 -24.26 -0.29
N THR A 135 19.76 -24.11 0.28
CA THR A 135 20.17 -22.92 1.04
C THR A 135 20.81 -21.84 0.19
N ARG A 136 20.91 -22.05 -1.14
CA ARG A 136 21.41 -21.07 -2.09
C ARG A 136 20.52 -19.83 -2.06
N GLY A 137 21.06 -18.70 -1.59
CA GLY A 137 20.35 -17.43 -1.60
C GLY A 137 20.07 -16.97 -3.02
N VAL A 138 18.79 -16.92 -3.39
CA VAL A 138 18.37 -16.39 -4.69
C VAL A 138 18.08 -14.90 -4.52
N ASP A 139 18.96 -14.05 -5.05
CA ASP A 139 18.66 -12.62 -5.17
C ASP A 139 17.91 -12.38 -6.48
N SER A 140 16.58 -12.28 -6.41
CA SER A 140 15.70 -12.04 -7.56
C SER A 140 16.06 -10.79 -8.38
N ARG A 141 16.85 -9.86 -7.83
CA ARG A 141 17.25 -8.63 -8.52
C ARG A 141 18.47 -8.81 -9.42
N ARG A 142 19.25 -9.89 -9.25
CA ARG A 142 20.53 -10.10 -9.94
C ARG A 142 20.60 -11.49 -10.53
N LEU A 143 20.63 -11.58 -11.86
CA LEU A 143 21.03 -12.83 -12.52
C LEU A 143 22.53 -13.05 -12.32
N SER A 144 22.89 -14.26 -11.88
CA SER A 144 24.28 -14.70 -11.79
C SER A 144 24.94 -14.76 -13.18
N GLU A 145 26.26 -14.72 -13.23
CA GLU A 145 27.01 -14.75 -14.50
C GLU A 145 26.75 -16.05 -15.29
N ALA A 146 26.73 -17.19 -14.59
CA ALA A 146 26.40 -18.48 -15.18
C ALA A 146 24.98 -18.52 -15.76
N GLU A 147 24.00 -17.90 -15.10
CA GLU A 147 22.63 -17.81 -15.62
C GLU A 147 22.57 -16.90 -16.85
N ARG A 148 23.33 -15.79 -16.87
CA ARG A 148 23.40 -14.91 -18.05
C ARG A 148 24.00 -15.61 -19.26
N GLU A 149 24.99 -16.47 -19.06
CA GLU A 149 25.60 -17.27 -20.14
C GLU A 149 24.62 -18.31 -20.69
N ARG A 150 23.96 -19.07 -19.82
CA ARG A 150 22.88 -19.99 -20.22
C ARG A 150 21.77 -19.27 -21.01
N MET A 151 21.45 -18.04 -20.62
CA MET A 151 20.45 -17.21 -21.29
C MET A 151 20.90 -16.68 -22.66
N LYS A 152 22.21 -16.56 -22.91
CA LYS A 152 22.76 -16.21 -24.23
C LYS A 152 22.67 -17.37 -25.21
N GLU A 153 22.84 -18.60 -24.73
CA GLU A 153 22.73 -19.82 -25.53
C GLU A 153 21.28 -20.16 -25.92
N MET A 154 20.30 -19.72 -25.12
CA MET A 154 18.89 -19.95 -25.40
C MET A 154 18.38 -19.15 -26.61
N LYS A 155 17.56 -19.81 -27.44
CA LYS A 155 16.80 -19.16 -28.52
C LYS A 155 15.99 -17.99 -27.96
N ARG A 156 15.91 -16.88 -28.70
CA ARG A 156 15.28 -15.60 -28.26
C ARG A 156 13.90 -15.76 -27.60
N ALA A 157 13.06 -16.66 -28.10
CA ALA A 157 11.74 -16.95 -27.52
C ALA A 157 11.84 -17.62 -26.13
N ALA A 158 12.75 -18.58 -25.95
CA ALA A 158 13.01 -19.23 -24.67
C ALA A 158 13.62 -18.27 -23.64
N ARG A 159 14.52 -17.39 -24.09
CA ARG A 159 15.11 -16.35 -23.24
C ARG A 159 14.06 -15.39 -22.68
N LYS A 160 13.12 -14.91 -23.51
CA LYS A 160 12.01 -14.04 -23.05
C LYS A 160 11.10 -14.75 -22.04
N LYS A 161 10.88 -16.06 -22.20
CA LYS A 161 10.11 -16.89 -21.26
C LYS A 161 10.84 -17.04 -19.91
N ALA A 162 12.13 -17.34 -19.92
CA ALA A 162 12.93 -17.44 -18.70
C ALA A 162 13.05 -16.10 -17.97
N GLU A 163 13.20 -14.98 -18.69
CA GLU A 163 13.16 -13.62 -18.10
C GLU A 163 11.81 -13.29 -17.45
N SER A 164 10.70 -13.87 -17.93
CA SER A 164 9.38 -13.67 -17.32
C SER A 164 9.19 -14.40 -15.99
N ARG A 165 10.03 -15.40 -15.69
CA ARG A 165 9.98 -16.23 -14.47
C ARG A 165 11.20 -15.96 -13.60
N ILE A 166 11.26 -14.76 -13.07
CA ILE A 166 12.31 -14.37 -12.13
C ILE A 166 12.21 -15.25 -10.88
N GLU A 167 13.29 -15.97 -10.57
CA GLU A 167 13.38 -16.85 -9.40
C GLU A 167 13.17 -16.02 -8.12
N GLY A 168 12.34 -16.52 -7.20
CA GLY A 168 11.96 -15.83 -5.96
C GLY A 168 10.81 -14.82 -6.09
N LEU A 169 10.32 -14.53 -7.30
CA LEU A 169 9.10 -13.75 -7.50
C LEU A 169 7.89 -14.65 -7.73
N PHE A 170 6.73 -14.21 -7.25
CA PHE A 170 5.47 -14.91 -7.49
C PHE A 170 5.08 -14.89 -8.98
N PRO A 171 4.61 -16.02 -9.54
CA PRO A 171 4.10 -16.06 -10.90
C PRO A 171 2.92 -15.10 -11.10
N ARG A 172 2.82 -14.49 -12.29
CA ARG A 172 1.75 -13.54 -12.60
C ARG A 172 0.37 -14.20 -12.70
N GLU A 173 0.35 -15.50 -12.95
CA GLU A 173 -0.84 -16.34 -12.99
C GLU A 173 -1.47 -16.50 -11.61
N MET A 174 -0.70 -16.34 -10.53
CA MET A 174 -1.21 -16.38 -9.16
C MET A 174 -1.93 -15.06 -8.84
N ARG A 175 -3.23 -15.03 -9.13
CA ARG A 175 -4.08 -13.85 -8.97
C ARG A 175 -4.55 -13.67 -7.52
N ILE A 176 -4.86 -12.42 -7.18
CA ILE A 176 -5.53 -12.08 -5.93
C ILE A 176 -6.96 -12.63 -5.98
N PRO A 177 -7.46 -13.26 -4.89
CA PRO A 177 -8.84 -13.72 -4.82
C PRO A 177 -9.85 -12.61 -5.12
N THR A 178 -10.88 -12.93 -5.89
CA THR A 178 -12.02 -12.03 -6.19
C THR A 178 -13.26 -12.48 -5.42
N ASP A 179 -14.17 -11.55 -5.17
CA ASP A 179 -15.40 -11.81 -4.40
C ASP A 179 -16.29 -12.87 -5.07
N THR A 180 -16.49 -12.74 -6.40
CA THR A 180 -17.14 -13.77 -7.21
C THR A 180 -16.12 -14.47 -8.13
N PRO A 181 -16.27 -15.78 -8.35
CA PRO A 181 -15.39 -16.52 -9.26
C PRO A 181 -15.65 -16.09 -10.71
N ARG A 182 -14.65 -16.32 -11.57
CA ARG A 182 -14.80 -16.14 -13.02
C ARG A 182 -15.73 -17.21 -13.59
N ARG A 183 -16.42 -16.89 -14.70
CA ARG A 183 -17.28 -17.83 -15.42
C ARG A 183 -16.59 -19.16 -15.73
N ASP A 184 -15.35 -19.09 -16.20
CA ASP A 184 -14.58 -20.29 -16.59
C ASP A 184 -13.89 -20.97 -15.40
N GLY A 185 -13.96 -20.41 -14.19
CA GLY A 185 -13.40 -20.96 -12.96
C GLY A 185 -11.88 -21.16 -13.01
N TRP A 186 -11.46 -22.33 -13.51
CA TRP A 186 -10.07 -22.78 -13.61
C TRP A 186 -9.70 -23.14 -15.06
N ASN A 187 -8.50 -22.72 -15.50
CA ASN A 187 -8.02 -23.05 -16.83
C ASN A 187 -7.34 -24.43 -16.86
N HIS A 188 -8.08 -25.46 -17.29
CA HIS A 188 -7.55 -26.82 -17.47
C HIS A 188 -6.65 -26.99 -18.70
N GLY A 189 -6.77 -26.11 -19.70
CA GLY A 189 -5.94 -26.11 -20.92
C GLY A 189 -4.67 -25.28 -20.80
N TRP A 190 -4.16 -25.06 -19.58
CA TRP A 190 -3.01 -24.20 -19.37
C TRP A 190 -1.74 -24.79 -20.00
N THR A 191 -1.03 -23.96 -20.78
CA THR A 191 0.28 -24.28 -21.35
C THR A 191 1.27 -23.21 -20.96
N ALA A 192 2.50 -23.60 -20.61
CA ALA A 192 3.56 -22.65 -20.30
C ALA A 192 3.80 -21.71 -21.50
N PRO A 193 3.71 -20.37 -21.30
CA PRO A 193 3.84 -19.39 -22.38
C PRO A 193 5.21 -19.42 -23.03
#